data_AF-A0A176YKN0-F1
#
_entry.id   AF-A0A176YKN0-F1
#
_cell.length_a   1.000
_cell.length_b   1.000
_cell.length_c   1.000
_cell.angle_alpha   90.00
_cell.angle_beta   90.00
_cell.angle_gamma   90.00
#
_symmetry.space_group_name_H-M   'P 1'
#
loop_
_entity.id
_entity.type
_entity.pdbx_description
1 polymer ?
#
loop_
_entity_poly.entity_id
_entity_poly.type
_entity_poly.pdbx_seq_one_letter_code
_entity_poly.pdbx_strand_id
1 'polypeptide(L)' 'MEGISWADLDAEELRAIAILGAGLSIELCDPVALLNLKRLGLIVGSHLTAPAHELRRRVVLDELGRVIA' A
#
# COMPACT_ATOMS: atom_id res chain seq x y z
N MET A 1 9.66 6.34 -15.40
CA MET A 1 9.33 6.85 -14.05
C MET A 1 9.96 5.89 -13.08
N GLU A 2 10.92 6.37 -12.27
CA GLU A 2 11.29 5.66 -11.05
C GLU A 2 9.98 5.48 -10.26
N GLY A 3 9.51 4.24 -10.19
CA GLY A 3 8.26 3.92 -9.52
C GLY A 3 8.49 3.99 -8.02
N ILE A 4 7.49 4.51 -7.29
CA ILE A 4 7.47 4.50 -5.83
C ILE A 4 7.77 3.07 -5.36
N SER A 5 8.79 2.92 -4.53
CA SER A 5 9.13 1.67 -3.86
C SER A 5 8.30 1.53 -2.58
N TRP A 6 8.09 0.28 -2.15
CA TRP A 6 7.48 0.01 -0.84
C TRP A 6 8.31 0.61 0.31
N ALA A 7 9.63 0.75 0.13
CA ALA A 7 10.53 1.35 1.11
C ALA A 7 10.42 2.88 1.20
N ASP A 8 9.76 3.53 0.22
CA ASP A 8 9.57 4.98 0.21
C ASP A 8 8.33 5.40 1.03
N LEU A 9 7.53 4.43 1.48
CA LEU A 9 6.32 4.65 2.26
C LEU A 9 6.59 4.53 3.76
N ASP A 10 5.96 5.40 4.53
CA ASP A 10 6.02 5.32 5.99
C ASP A 10 5.13 4.20 6.56
N ALA A 11 5.27 3.92 7.85
CA ALA A 11 4.55 2.83 8.50
C ALA A 11 3.02 2.95 8.41
N GLU A 12 2.47 4.16 8.46
CA GLU A 12 1.02 4.38 8.40
C GLU A 12 0.52 4.28 6.95
N GLU A 13 1.30 4.73 5.97
CA GLU A 13 1.04 4.52 4.54
C GLU A 13 1.02 3.03 4.19
N LEU A 14 2.01 2.27 4.68
CA LEU A 14 2.05 0.82 4.52
C LEU A 14 0.85 0.12 5.16
N ARG A 15 0.49 0.54 6.37
CA ARG A 15 -0.67 0.01 7.09
C ARG A 15 -1.97 0.31 6.35
N ALA A 16 -2.13 1.53 5.81
CA ALA A 16 -3.29 1.89 5.02
C ALA A 16 -3.41 1.03 3.76
N ILE A 17 -2.30 0.75 3.06
CA ILE A 17 -2.31 -0.17 1.91
C ILE A 17 -2.73 -1.58 2.33
N ALA A 18 -2.27 -2.07 3.48
CA ALA A 18 -2.65 -3.38 3.98
C ALA A 18 -4.14 -3.47 4.32
N ILE A 19 -4.69 -2.47 5.03
CA ILE A 19 -6.11 -2.37 5.42
C ILE A 19 -6.99 -2.32 4.16
N LEU A 20 -6.74 -1.38 3.26
CA LEU A 20 -7.53 -1.22 2.03
C LEU A 20 -7.40 -2.45 1.13
N GLY A 21 -6.20 -3.03 1.05
CA GLY A 21 -5.95 -4.25 0.31
C GLY A 21 -6.65 -5.50 0.89
N ALA A 22 -7.02 -5.47 2.17
CA ALA A 22 -7.85 -6.49 2.80
C ALA A 22 -9.36 -6.23 2.62
N GLY A 23 -9.74 -5.13 1.93
CA GLY A 23 -11.14 -4.74 1.74
C GLY A 23 -11.78 -4.11 2.98
N LEU A 24 -10.97 -3.64 3.93
CA LEU A 24 -11.45 -3.01 5.15
C LEU A 24 -11.72 -1.51 4.94
N SER A 25 -12.48 -0.92 5.88
CA SER A 25 -12.89 0.48 5.81
C SER A 25 -11.71 1.45 5.86
N ILE A 26 -11.81 2.52 5.06
CA ILE A 26 -10.87 3.65 5.04
C ILE A 26 -10.81 4.40 6.39
N GLU A 27 -11.85 4.29 7.21
CA GLU A 27 -11.94 4.93 8.54
C GLU A 27 -10.92 4.34 9.54
N LEU A 28 -10.32 3.19 9.22
CA LEU A 28 -9.28 2.56 10.04
C LEU A 28 -7.87 3.08 9.72
N CYS A 29 -7.73 3.90 8.68
CA CYS A 29 -6.46 4.41 8.19
C CYS A 29 -6.19 5.83 8.73
N ASP A 30 -4.92 6.15 8.93
CA ASP A 30 -4.52 7.51 9.28
C ASP A 30 -4.87 8.51 8.14
N PRO A 31 -5.52 9.65 8.43
CA PRO A 31 -5.93 10.61 7.40
C PRO A 31 -4.76 11.23 6.62
N VAL A 32 -3.59 11.41 7.24
CA VAL A 32 -2.40 11.96 6.59
C VAL A 32 -1.81 10.93 5.62
N ALA A 33 -1.74 9.66 6.05
CA ALA A 33 -1.34 8.56 5.18
C ALA A 33 -2.25 8.45 3.95
N LEU A 34 -3.57 8.52 4.14
CA LEU A 34 -4.53 8.51 3.02
C LEU A 34 -4.33 9.69 2.06
N LEU A 35 -4.05 10.88 2.59
CA LEU A 35 -3.81 12.06 1.77
C LEU A 35 -2.55 11.88 0.91
N ASN A 36 -1.47 11.35 1.48
CA ASN A 36 -0.23 11.09 0.76
C ASN A 36 -0.41 10.00 -0.30
N LEU A 37 -1.01 8.86 0.05
CA LEU A 37 -1.29 7.79 -0.89
C LEU A 37 -2.16 8.27 -2.06
N LYS A 38 -3.11 9.18 -1.81
CA LYS A 38 -3.90 9.81 -2.87
C LYS A 38 -3.05 10.70 -3.77
N ARG A 39 -2.16 11.52 -3.20
CA ARG A 39 -1.22 12.38 -3.96
C ARG A 39 -0.27 11.55 -4.82
N LEU A 40 0.14 10.40 -4.33
CA LEU A 40 0.98 9.43 -5.02
C LEU A 40 0.22 8.60 -6.07
N GLY A 41 -1.10 8.73 -6.16
CA GLY A 41 -1.93 7.96 -7.08
C GLY A 41 -2.06 6.47 -6.73
N LEU A 42 -1.77 6.11 -5.48
CA LEU A 42 -1.85 4.74 -4.98
C LEU A 42 -3.27 4.37 -4.53
N ILE A 43 -4.12 5.36 -4.26
CA ILE A 43 -5.54 5.13 -3.92
C ILE A 43 -6.48 6.06 -4.69
N VAL A 44 -7.71 5.60 -4.91
CA VAL A 44 -8.84 6.38 -5.40
C VAL A 44 -10.04 6.09 -4.48
N GLY A 45 -10.45 7.10 -3.71
CA GLY A 45 -11.44 6.91 -2.65
C GLY A 45 -10.93 5.91 -1.61
N SER A 46 -11.69 4.85 -1.35
CA SER A 46 -11.35 3.74 -0.46
C SER A 46 -10.74 2.52 -1.18
N HIS A 47 -10.27 2.68 -2.41
CA HIS A 47 -9.73 1.58 -3.21
C HIS A 47 -8.26 1.80 -3.57
N LEU A 48 -7.49 0.71 -3.54
CA LEU A 48 -6.14 0.69 -4.09
C LEU A 48 -6.19 0.79 -5.62
N THR A 49 -5.26 1.52 -6.21
CA THR A 49 -5.06 1.50 -7.67
C THR A 49 -4.28 0.26 -8.10
N ALA A 50 -4.27 -0.05 -9.40
CA ALA A 50 -3.50 -1.17 -9.93
C ALA A 50 -1.99 -1.11 -9.56
N PRO A 51 -1.31 0.06 -9.63
CA PRO A 51 0.06 0.20 -9.13
C PRO A 51 0.22 -0.17 -7.65
N ALA A 52 -0.69 0.25 -6.78
CA ALA A 52 -0.62 -0.07 -5.35
C ALA A 52 -0.86 -1.56 -5.07
N HIS A 53 -1.74 -2.21 -5.84
CA HIS A 53 -1.91 -3.66 -5.78
C HIS A 53 -0.64 -4.41 -6.17
N GLU A 54 0.03 -4.00 -7.24
CA GLU A 54 1.28 -4.63 -7.68
C GLU A 54 2.41 -4.39 -6.67
N LEU A 55 2.51 -3.17 -6.12
CA LEU A 55 3.44 -2.80 -5.06
C LEU A 55 3.28 -3.73 -3.83
N ARG A 56 2.03 -3.91 -3.36
CA ARG A 56 1.70 -4.84 -2.27
C ARG A 56 2.02 -6.29 -2.61
N ARG A 57 1.68 -6.73 -3.82
CA ARG A 57 1.89 -8.10 -4.25
C ARG A 57 3.37 -8.47 -4.26
N ARG A 58 4.24 -7.59 -4.78
CA ARG A 58 5.69 -7.82 -4.79
C ARG A 58 6.24 -8.04 -3.40
N VAL A 59 5.87 -7.20 -2.43
CA VAL A 59 6.34 -7.35 -1.05
C VAL A 59 5.85 -8.64 -0.40
N VAL A 60 4.60 -9.02 -0.62
CA VAL A 60 4.08 -10.30 -0.12
C VAL A 60 4.85 -11.48 -0.72
N LEU A 61 5.14 -11.45 -2.02
CA LEU A 61 5.88 -12.52 -2.68
C LEU A 61 7.34 -12.58 -2.23
N ASP A 62 8.00 -11.43 -2.06
CA ASP A 62 9.38 -11.36 -1.57
C ASP A 62 9.49 -11.90 -0.14
N GLU A 63 8.55 -11.55 0.74
CA GLU A 63 8.53 -12.04 2.12
C GLU A 63 8.23 -13.55 2.18
N LEU A 64 7.29 -14.04 1.37
CA LEU A 64 7.04 -15.48 1.25
C LEU A 64 8.28 -16.23 0.75
N GLY A 65 9.01 -15.66 -0.20
CA GLY A 65 10.29 -16.22 -0.68
C GLY A 65 11.35 -16.30 0.44
N ARG A 66 11.38 -15.34 1.36
CA ARG A 66 12.28 -15.35 2.53
C ARG A 66 11.88 -16.37 3.59
N VAL A 67 10.59 -16.62 3.77
CA VAL A 67 10.07 -17.55 4.80
C VAL A 67 10.24 -19.02 4.38
N ILE A 68 10.25 -19.31 3.09
CA ILE A 68 10.31 -20.68 2.55
C ILE A 68 11.75 -21.09 2.13
N ALA A 69 12.69 -20.15 2.08
CA ALA A 69 14.12 -20.39 1.81
C ALA A 69 14.88 -20.81 3.07
#